data_AF-A0A7S4CNI3-F1
#
_entry.id   AF-A0A7S4CNI3-F1
#
_cell.length_a   1.000
_cell.length_b   1.000
_cell.length_c   1.000
_cell.angle_alpha   90.00
_cell.angle_beta   90.00
_cell.angle_gamma   90.00
#
_symmetry.space_group_name_H-M   'P 1'
#
loop_
_entity.id
_entity.type
_entity.pdbx_description
1 polymer ?
#
loop_
_entity_poly.entity_id
_entity_poly.type
_entity_poly.pdbx_seq_one_letter_code
_entity_poly.pdbx_strand_id
1 'polypeptide(L)'
;FRCLLSTMYCWIRWIVLATVCQLVALQPHYRTHLFYYTWYGTPNGNGQWLHWNHTLLKPDGGNDGPTPYRPPHIVASAYYPEGGPYSSLDREVIRRHLVQAENMHVGVLVVSWWGRQGGDGQLQEHFGGYTDRVLRALLEEATGTAVRVAVHIEPYEGR
;
A
#
# COMPACT_ATOMS: atom_id res chain seq x y z
N PHE A 1 -24.05 -40.85 -32.72
CA PHE A 1 -23.94 -40.65 -31.25
C PHE A 1 -22.51 -40.52 -30.72
N ARG A 2 -21.56 -41.41 -31.05
CA ARG A 2 -20.17 -41.32 -30.52
C ARG A 2 -19.37 -40.07 -30.95
N CYS A 3 -19.61 -39.54 -32.15
CA CYS A 3 -18.86 -38.37 -32.66
C CYS A 3 -19.21 -37.06 -31.92
N LEU A 4 -20.50 -36.84 -31.64
CA LEU A 4 -21.00 -35.65 -30.93
C LEU A 4 -20.52 -35.56 -29.47
N LEU A 5 -20.43 -36.72 -28.78
CA LEU A 5 -19.91 -36.81 -27.41
C LEU A 5 -18.42 -36.47 -27.32
N SER A 6 -17.62 -36.84 -28.34
CA SER A 6 -16.19 -36.57 -28.38
C SER A 6 -15.88 -35.09 -28.61
N THR A 7 -16.62 -34.45 -29.53
CA THR A 7 -16.51 -33.00 -29.72
C THR A 7 -16.92 -32.24 -28.46
N MET A 8 -18.03 -32.61 -27.82
CA MET A 8 -18.52 -31.95 -26.61
C MET A 8 -17.54 -32.06 -25.43
N TYR A 9 -16.89 -33.21 -25.26
CA TYR A 9 -15.82 -33.39 -24.27
C TYR A 9 -14.59 -32.52 -24.55
N CYS A 10 -14.24 -32.33 -25.83
CA CYS A 10 -13.11 -31.48 -26.22
C CYS A 10 -13.40 -30.01 -25.90
N TRP A 11 -14.62 -29.53 -26.18
CA TRP A 11 -15.06 -28.17 -25.84
C TRP A 11 -15.13 -27.93 -24.33
N ILE A 12 -15.70 -28.86 -23.55
CA ILE A 12 -15.74 -28.75 -22.09
C ILE A 12 -14.33 -28.72 -21.51
N ARG A 13 -13.44 -29.59 -21.99
CA ARG A 13 -12.05 -29.61 -21.53
C ARG A 13 -11.31 -28.32 -21.88
N TRP A 14 -11.54 -27.74 -23.06
CA TRP A 14 -10.98 -26.46 -23.47
C TRP A 14 -11.51 -25.29 -22.63
N ILE A 15 -12.81 -25.24 -22.36
CA ILE A 15 -13.43 -24.22 -21.50
C ILE A 15 -12.85 -24.33 -20.09
N VAL A 16 -12.80 -25.53 -19.52
CA VAL A 16 -12.19 -25.76 -18.19
C VAL A 16 -10.72 -25.35 -18.18
N LEU A 17 -9.94 -25.69 -19.21
CA LEU A 17 -8.52 -25.33 -19.27
C LEU A 17 -8.32 -23.81 -19.41
N ALA A 18 -9.11 -23.13 -20.24
CA ALA A 18 -9.06 -21.70 -20.43
C ALA A 18 -9.44 -20.93 -19.15
N THR A 19 -10.50 -21.36 -18.46
CA THR A 19 -10.93 -20.76 -17.19
C THR A 19 -9.91 -20.99 -16.09
N VAL A 20 -9.31 -22.18 -15.99
CA VAL A 20 -8.23 -22.47 -15.03
C VAL A 20 -6.98 -21.65 -15.34
N CYS A 21 -6.62 -21.48 -16.61
CA CYS A 21 -5.48 -20.66 -17.02
C CYS A 21 -5.69 -19.17 -16.67
N GLN A 22 -6.90 -18.64 -16.86
CA GLN A 22 -7.27 -17.29 -16.43
C GLN A 22 -7.24 -17.13 -14.90
N LEU A 23 -7.71 -18.12 -14.15
CA LEU A 23 -7.66 -18.11 -12.68
C LEU A 23 -6.22 -18.15 -12.12
N VAL A 24 -5.32 -18.89 -12.78
CA VAL A 24 -3.88 -18.94 -12.44
C VAL A 24 -3.17 -17.64 -12.82
N ALA A 25 -3.52 -17.04 -13.97
CA ALA A 25 -2.96 -15.76 -14.40
C ALA A 25 -3.35 -14.60 -13.48
N LEU A 26 -4.48 -14.69 -12.74
CA LEU A 26 -4.92 -13.69 -11.76
C LEU A 26 -4.22 -13.77 -10.39
N GLN A 27 -3.35 -14.76 -10.15
CA GLN A 27 -2.71 -14.90 -8.84
C GLN A 27 -1.51 -13.96 -8.68
N PRO A 28 -1.39 -13.24 -7.55
CA PRO A 28 -0.22 -12.42 -7.30
C PRO A 28 1.10 -13.21 -7.31
N HIS A 29 2.17 -12.60 -7.84
CA HIS A 29 3.50 -13.18 -7.85
C HIS A 29 4.23 -12.91 -6.52
N TYR A 30 4.39 -13.93 -5.68
CA TYR A 30 5.07 -13.77 -4.36
C TYR A 30 6.59 -13.49 -4.44
N ARG A 31 7.17 -13.55 -5.64
CA ARG A 31 8.55 -13.09 -5.89
C ARG A 31 8.63 -11.60 -6.25
N THR A 32 7.50 -10.95 -6.46
CA THR A 32 7.40 -9.52 -6.77
C THR A 32 7.00 -8.76 -5.51
N HIS A 33 7.89 -7.88 -5.06
CA HIS A 33 7.76 -7.13 -3.82
C HIS A 33 7.65 -5.64 -4.13
N LEU A 34 6.74 -4.94 -3.46
CA LEU A 34 6.51 -3.50 -3.64
C LEU A 34 6.70 -2.77 -2.32
N PHE A 35 7.60 -1.77 -2.29
CA PHE A 35 7.77 -0.92 -1.12
C PHE A 35 6.55 -0.03 -0.90
N TYR A 36 6.00 -0.09 0.30
CA TYR A 36 4.73 0.54 0.66
C TYR A 36 4.92 1.44 1.89
N TYR A 37 4.63 2.73 1.72
CA TYR A 37 4.80 3.75 2.74
C TYR A 37 3.46 4.10 3.40
N THR A 38 3.42 4.01 4.73
CA THR A 38 2.20 4.09 5.55
C THR A 38 2.14 5.34 6.43
N TRP A 39 2.85 6.40 6.04
CA TRP A 39 3.07 7.59 6.86
C TRP A 39 2.16 8.79 6.53
N TYR A 40 1.21 8.64 5.60
CA TYR A 40 0.36 9.74 5.15
C TYR A 40 -0.86 9.96 6.05
N GLY A 41 -1.30 11.21 6.22
CA GLY A 41 -2.40 11.54 7.13
C GLY A 41 -3.17 12.80 6.72
N THR A 42 -4.46 12.85 7.05
CA THR A 42 -5.36 13.97 6.71
C THR A 42 -5.96 14.59 7.98
N PRO A 43 -6.41 15.86 7.97
CA PRO A 43 -7.04 16.50 9.11
C PRO A 43 -8.24 15.73 9.65
N ASN A 44 -9.06 15.17 8.76
CA ASN A 44 -10.24 14.42 9.16
C ASN A 44 -9.90 13.09 9.85
N GLY A 45 -8.81 12.42 9.46
CA GLY A 45 -8.40 11.13 10.04
C GLY A 45 -7.40 11.24 11.18
N ASN A 46 -6.59 12.31 11.21
CA ASN A 46 -5.40 12.43 12.04
C ASN A 46 -5.36 13.73 12.86
N GLY A 47 -6.31 14.66 12.66
CA GLY A 47 -6.31 15.99 13.27
C GLY A 47 -5.38 17.00 12.57
N GLN A 48 -4.46 16.53 11.72
CA GLN A 48 -3.58 17.37 10.90
C GLN A 48 -3.08 16.63 9.66
N TRP A 49 -2.44 17.37 8.75
CA TRP A 49 -1.75 16.78 7.60
C TRP A 49 -0.46 16.10 8.04
N LEU A 50 -0.22 14.89 7.55
CA LEU A 50 1.04 14.15 7.72
C LEU A 50 1.62 13.81 6.35
N HIS A 51 2.91 14.09 6.14
CA HIS A 51 3.69 13.92 4.91
C HIS A 51 3.19 14.67 3.66
N TRP A 52 1.88 14.91 3.50
CA TRP A 52 1.37 15.73 2.40
C TRP A 52 1.85 17.19 2.49
N ASN A 53 2.16 17.65 3.70
CA ASN A 53 2.72 18.96 4.04
C ASN A 53 4.21 18.87 4.42
N HIS A 54 4.98 17.94 3.85
CA HIS A 54 6.38 17.71 4.22
C HIS A 54 7.23 18.99 4.17
N THR A 55 8.19 19.15 5.07
CA THR A 55 9.13 20.28 5.03
C THR A 55 10.09 20.15 3.84
N LEU A 56 10.59 21.27 3.29
CA LEU A 56 11.67 21.16 2.32
C LEU A 56 12.94 20.68 3.02
N LEU A 57 13.67 19.79 2.38
CA LEU A 57 14.96 19.34 2.86
C LEU A 57 16.05 20.25 2.31
N LYS A 58 16.98 20.63 3.18
CA LYS A 58 18.25 21.25 2.83
C LYS A 58 19.15 20.22 2.14
N PRO A 59 20.14 20.66 1.35
CA PRO A 59 21.12 19.76 0.73
C PRO A 59 21.91 18.89 1.73
N ASP A 60 22.04 19.34 2.98
CA ASP A 60 22.71 18.61 4.07
C ASP A 60 21.77 17.64 4.82
N GLY A 61 20.51 17.51 4.39
CA GLY A 61 19.51 16.67 5.03
C GLY A 61 18.76 17.33 6.20
N GLY A 62 19.08 18.58 6.54
CA GLY A 62 18.32 19.36 7.52
C GLY A 62 16.96 19.84 6.98
N ASN A 63 16.08 20.32 7.85
CA ASN A 63 14.82 20.95 7.43
C ASN A 63 15.05 22.43 7.06
N ASP A 64 14.50 22.86 5.93
CA ASP A 64 14.65 24.22 5.36
C ASP A 64 13.56 25.21 5.81
N GLY A 65 13.04 25.04 7.02
CA GLY A 65 12.03 25.94 7.60
C GLY A 65 10.59 25.67 7.11
N PRO A 66 9.71 26.69 7.04
CA PRO A 66 8.28 26.51 6.85
C PRO A 66 7.95 25.82 5.52
N THR A 67 7.08 24.81 5.58
CA THR A 67 6.64 24.08 4.38
C THR A 67 5.88 24.99 3.41
N PRO A 68 6.16 24.97 2.09
CA PRO A 68 5.36 25.69 1.09
C PRO A 68 4.07 24.94 0.74
N TYR A 69 3.97 23.66 1.09
CA TYR A 69 2.84 22.82 0.70
C TYR A 69 1.60 23.14 1.56
N ARG A 70 0.45 23.23 0.91
CA ARG A 70 -0.88 23.55 1.47
C ARG A 70 -1.90 22.52 0.97
N PRO A 71 -1.90 21.29 1.51
CA PRO A 71 -2.88 20.30 1.12
C PRO A 71 -4.31 20.76 1.47
N PRO A 72 -5.32 20.40 0.67
CA PRO A 72 -5.22 19.43 -0.42
C PRO A 72 -4.69 20.01 -1.73
N HIS A 73 -4.59 21.33 -1.90
CA HIS A 73 -4.31 21.94 -3.21
C HIS A 73 -2.83 21.86 -3.64
N ILE A 74 -1.90 21.99 -2.68
CA ILE A 74 -0.46 21.95 -2.94
C ILE A 74 0.14 20.90 -2.02
N VAL A 75 0.58 19.76 -2.56
CA VAL A 75 1.14 18.64 -1.78
C VAL A 75 2.64 18.49 -1.99
N ALA A 76 3.32 17.86 -1.03
CA ALA A 76 4.74 17.53 -1.08
C ALA A 76 5.06 16.39 -2.06
N SER A 77 4.63 16.52 -3.31
CA SER A 77 4.85 15.56 -4.38
C SER A 77 4.73 16.27 -5.73
N ALA A 78 5.55 15.86 -6.69
CA ALA A 78 5.43 16.32 -8.08
C ALA A 78 4.17 15.77 -8.78
N TYR A 79 3.60 14.68 -8.24
CA TYR A 79 2.39 14.03 -8.74
C TYR A 79 1.26 14.12 -7.72
N TYR A 80 0.02 14.13 -8.21
CA TYR A 80 -1.17 14.14 -7.37
C TYR A 80 -1.83 12.76 -7.38
N PRO A 81 -2.11 12.14 -6.21
CA PRO A 81 -2.78 10.85 -6.16
C PRO A 81 -4.20 10.96 -6.74
N GLU A 82 -4.62 9.98 -7.54
CA GLU A 82 -5.95 9.96 -8.20
C GLU A 82 -7.10 10.13 -7.19
N GLY A 83 -7.00 9.48 -6.02
CA GLY A 83 -7.97 9.61 -4.94
C GLY A 83 -7.82 10.84 -4.04
N GLY A 84 -6.93 11.77 -4.39
CA GLY A 84 -6.53 12.88 -3.53
C GLY A 84 -5.69 12.47 -2.31
N PRO A 85 -5.22 13.46 -1.53
CA PRO A 85 -4.47 13.23 -0.30
C PRO A 85 -5.29 12.41 0.70
N TYR A 86 -4.70 11.33 1.18
CA TYR A 86 -5.39 10.33 1.98
C TYR A 86 -4.72 10.10 3.33
N SER A 87 -5.44 9.47 4.26
CA SER A 87 -4.83 8.93 5.49
C SER A 87 -4.45 7.49 5.27
N SER A 88 -3.24 7.10 5.64
CA SER A 88 -2.78 5.71 5.58
C SER A 88 -3.52 4.81 6.58
N LEU A 89 -4.19 5.39 7.59
CA LEU A 89 -5.00 4.66 8.56
C LEU A 89 -6.45 4.44 8.09
N ASP A 90 -6.87 5.07 6.99
CA ASP A 90 -8.19 4.86 6.43
C ASP A 90 -8.31 3.47 5.82
N ARG A 91 -9.26 2.67 6.33
CA ARG A 91 -9.48 1.29 5.88
C ARG A 91 -9.89 1.21 4.41
N GLU A 92 -10.61 2.20 3.89
CA GLU A 92 -11.00 2.21 2.48
C GLU A 92 -9.79 2.42 1.57
N VAL A 93 -8.86 3.28 2.00
CA VAL A 93 -7.58 3.49 1.31
C VAL A 93 -6.75 2.22 1.32
N ILE A 94 -6.66 1.54 2.46
CA ILE A 94 -5.94 0.26 2.60
C ILE A 94 -6.53 -0.79 1.64
N ARG A 95 -7.86 -0.98 1.64
CA ARG A 95 -8.53 -1.94 0.75
C ARG A 95 -8.28 -1.63 -0.71
N ARG A 96 -8.41 -0.36 -1.10
CA ARG A 96 -8.13 0.08 -2.47
C ARG A 96 -6.68 -0.24 -2.88
N HIS A 97 -5.70 0.02 -2.01
CA HIS A 97 -4.30 -0.27 -2.32
C HIS A 97 -4.01 -1.78 -2.41
N LEU A 98 -4.67 -2.62 -1.59
CA LEU A 98 -4.58 -4.08 -1.71
C LEU A 98 -5.14 -4.55 -3.06
N VAL A 99 -6.31 -4.05 -3.47
CA VAL A 99 -6.89 -4.35 -4.79
C VAL A 99 -5.97 -3.89 -5.93
N GLN A 100 -5.35 -2.71 -5.81
CA GLN A 100 -4.37 -2.25 -6.79
C GLN A 100 -3.16 -3.20 -6.86
N ALA A 101 -2.65 -3.68 -5.72
CA ALA A 101 -1.56 -4.65 -5.69
C ALA A 101 -1.94 -5.98 -6.37
N GLU A 102 -3.16 -6.48 -6.15
CA GLU A 102 -3.68 -7.67 -6.83
C GLU A 102 -3.80 -7.45 -8.34
N ASN A 103 -4.35 -6.33 -8.79
CA ASN A 103 -4.46 -5.99 -10.21
C ASN A 103 -3.08 -5.84 -10.89
N MET A 104 -2.07 -5.42 -10.13
CA MET A 104 -0.67 -5.37 -10.59
C MET A 104 0.05 -6.71 -10.47
N HIS A 105 -0.61 -7.77 -9.99
CA HIS A 105 -0.04 -9.10 -9.74
C HIS A 105 1.15 -9.07 -8.76
N VAL A 106 1.16 -8.13 -7.82
CA VAL A 106 2.16 -8.00 -6.75
C VAL A 106 1.76 -8.86 -5.56
N GLY A 107 2.60 -9.85 -5.21
CA GLY A 107 2.28 -10.77 -4.12
C GLY A 107 2.68 -10.29 -2.72
N VAL A 108 3.59 -9.31 -2.61
CA VAL A 108 4.08 -8.84 -1.30
C VAL A 108 4.18 -7.32 -1.25
N LEU A 109 3.51 -6.72 -0.27
CA LEU A 109 3.76 -5.33 0.14
C LEU A 109 4.83 -5.33 1.24
N VAL A 110 5.91 -4.59 1.01
CA VAL A 110 7.01 -4.41 1.98
C VAL A 110 6.82 -3.07 2.67
N VAL A 111 6.31 -3.11 3.89
CA VAL A 111 5.81 -1.95 4.63
C VAL A 111 6.95 -1.24 5.37
N SER A 112 7.17 0.03 5.09
CA SER A 112 8.04 0.90 5.89
C SER A 112 7.53 0.97 7.34
N TRP A 113 8.32 0.53 8.30
CA TRP A 113 7.94 0.46 9.71
C TRP A 113 9.02 1.05 10.63
N TRP A 114 8.61 2.03 11.44
CA TRP A 114 9.47 2.82 12.32
C TRP A 114 9.43 2.36 13.80
N GLY A 115 9.02 1.13 14.08
CA GLY A 115 8.91 0.66 15.46
C GLY A 115 7.54 0.90 16.09
N ARG A 116 7.34 0.33 17.29
CA ARG A 116 6.06 0.40 18.02
C ARG A 116 5.71 1.79 18.53
N GLN A 117 6.73 2.60 18.81
CA GLN A 117 6.60 3.97 19.31
C GLN A 117 7.41 4.96 18.46
N GLY A 118 8.12 4.48 17.44
CA GLY A 118 8.93 5.35 16.60
C GLY A 118 8.13 5.97 15.47
N GLY A 119 8.73 6.96 14.85
CA GLY A 119 8.30 7.62 13.64
C GLY A 119 9.54 8.12 12.91
N ASP A 120 9.35 8.59 11.68
CA ASP A 120 10.38 9.34 11.01
C ASP A 120 10.53 10.74 11.65
N GLY A 121 11.38 11.59 11.07
CA GLY A 121 11.60 12.94 11.58
C GLY A 121 10.34 13.82 11.66
N GLN A 122 9.30 13.54 10.86
CA GLN A 122 8.03 14.28 10.93
C GLN A 122 7.06 13.69 11.95
N LEU A 123 7.04 12.38 12.12
CA LEU A 123 6.06 11.69 12.93
C LEU A 123 6.53 11.43 14.36
N GLN A 124 7.83 11.37 14.64
CA GLN A 124 8.36 10.90 15.92
C GLN A 124 7.81 11.67 17.14
N GLU A 125 7.70 13.00 17.06
CA GLU A 125 7.33 13.83 18.21
C GLU A 125 5.83 13.76 18.56
N HIS A 126 4.95 13.74 17.56
CA HIS A 126 3.50 13.86 17.77
C HIS A 126 2.69 12.63 17.32
N PHE A 127 3.33 11.72 16.58
CA PHE A 127 2.70 10.56 15.94
C PHE A 127 3.53 9.28 16.07
N GLY A 128 4.33 9.17 17.14
CA GLY A 128 5.02 7.92 17.48
C GLY A 128 4.10 6.69 17.38
N GLY A 129 4.62 5.63 16.77
CA GLY A 129 3.89 4.39 16.54
C GLY A 129 2.78 4.47 15.49
N TYR A 130 2.69 5.55 14.70
CA TYR A 130 1.67 5.67 13.65
C TYR A 130 1.78 4.53 12.63
N THR A 131 2.99 4.25 12.13
CA THR A 131 3.20 3.14 11.18
C THR A 131 2.92 1.76 11.81
N ASP A 132 3.07 1.60 13.13
CA ASP A 132 2.66 0.36 13.83
C ASP A 132 1.14 0.19 13.82
N ARG A 133 0.38 1.25 14.07
CA ARG A 133 -1.10 1.23 14.00
C ARG A 133 -1.58 0.94 12.59
N VAL A 134 -0.97 1.57 11.58
CA VAL A 134 -1.31 1.30 10.18
C VAL A 134 -0.95 -0.13 9.78
N LEU A 135 0.21 -0.66 10.22
CA LEU A 135 0.60 -2.05 9.96
C LEU A 135 -0.44 -3.04 10.51
N ARG A 136 -0.96 -2.81 11.73
CA ARG A 136 -2.03 -3.64 12.31
C ARG A 136 -3.29 -3.62 11.45
N ALA A 137 -3.75 -2.42 11.08
CA ALA A 137 -4.93 -2.27 10.21
C ALA A 137 -4.73 -2.94 8.84
N LEU A 138 -3.54 -2.79 8.24
CA LEU A 138 -3.18 -3.43 6.98
C LEU A 138 -3.22 -4.96 7.07
N LEU A 139 -2.68 -5.55 8.14
CA LEU A 139 -2.70 -7.00 8.35
C LEU A 139 -4.12 -7.54 8.48
N GLU A 140 -5.00 -6.81 9.17
CA GLU A 140 -6.42 -7.15 9.27
C GLU A 140 -7.09 -7.16 7.88
N GLU A 141 -6.92 -6.09 7.10
CA GLU A 141 -7.53 -6.00 5.76
C GLU A 141 -6.92 -7.00 4.77
N ALA A 142 -5.62 -7.29 4.88
CA ALA A 142 -4.92 -8.23 3.99
C ALA A 142 -5.34 -9.69 4.21
N THR A 143 -5.95 -10.03 5.36
CA THR A 143 -6.35 -11.41 5.71
C THR A 143 -7.31 -12.02 4.68
N GLY A 144 -8.15 -11.19 4.04
CA GLY A 144 -9.09 -11.63 3.00
C GLY A 144 -8.52 -11.65 1.57
N THR A 145 -7.22 -11.38 1.40
CA THR A 145 -6.60 -11.13 0.08
C THR A 145 -5.49 -12.13 -0.24
N ALA A 146 -5.10 -12.20 -1.51
CA ALA A 146 -3.94 -12.98 -1.94
C ALA A 146 -2.61 -12.25 -1.65
N VAL A 147 -2.65 -10.96 -1.30
CA VAL A 147 -1.47 -10.16 -0.96
C VAL A 147 -0.89 -10.57 0.39
N ARG A 148 0.43 -10.57 0.50
CA ARG A 148 1.17 -10.79 1.76
C ARG A 148 1.88 -9.52 2.19
N VAL A 149 2.17 -9.43 3.47
CA VAL A 149 2.83 -8.28 4.07
C VAL A 149 4.18 -8.70 4.62
N ALA A 150 5.22 -8.00 4.20
CA ALA A 150 6.55 -8.02 4.80
C ALA A 150 6.86 -6.64 5.41
N VAL A 151 7.87 -6.58 6.28
CA VAL A 151 8.23 -5.34 6.99
C VAL A 151 9.61 -4.87 6.54
N HIS A 152 9.70 -3.64 6.06
CA HIS A 152 10.94 -2.89 5.90
C HIS A 152 11.21 -2.15 7.20
N ILE A 153 12.20 -2.63 7.96
CA ILE A 153 12.57 -2.02 9.25
C ILE A 153 13.37 -0.75 8.95
N GLU A 154 12.84 0.39 9.35
CA GLU A 154 13.45 1.71 9.17
C GLU A 154 14.43 2.06 10.31
N PRO A 155 15.35 3.03 10.13
CA PRO A 155 16.34 3.38 11.15
C PRO A 155 15.74 4.26 12.26
N TYR A 156 15.01 3.65 13.20
CA TYR A 156 14.47 4.33 14.39
C TYR A 156 15.41 4.23 15.60
N GLU A 157 15.23 5.12 16.58
CA GLU A 157 16.06 5.19 17.79
C GLU A 157 15.98 3.89 18.62
N GLY A 158 17.14 3.36 19.03
CA GLY A 158 17.22 2.15 19.85
C GLY A 158 17.11 0.83 19.09
N ARG A 159 17.33 0.84 17.76
CA ARG A 159 17.46 -0.35 16.91
C ARG A 159 18.90 -0.87 16.84
#